data_AF-A0A926AWH9-F1
#
_entry.id   AF-A0A926AWH9-F1
#
_cell.length_a   1.000
_cell.length_b   1.000
_cell.length_c   1.000
_cell.angle_alpha   90.00
_cell.angle_beta   90.00
_cell.angle_gamma   90.00
#
_symmetry.space_group_name_H-M   'P 1'
#
loop_
_entity.id
_entity.type
_entity.pdbx_description
1 polymer ?
#
loop_
_entity_poly.entity_id
_entity_poly.type
_entity_poly.pdbx_seq_one_letter_code
_entity_poly.pdbx_strand_id
1 'polypeptide(L)'
;MSLSSRLLPIMAVIGIAICRAEACRAELIVSPSDIRLSGRLAASQLLVTAAATDVTRDVTYTLEPAGIVEVSSSGFLKPLADGRVSLRIELRGETVTVPVVVERVSAAEPVDFERDVQPILSRFACNAGACHGKQRGQNGFQLSLLGFDSDFDYEALAKEGRGRRVFSPAAERSLLLLKPIGELPHGGGKRIERGSPEYRVLYDWITTGMSRRVEAAPKLTGISVEPSDRILPKQTKQQLRVTAKYSDGSTRDVTRLTAYLSNEAALVGVNETGLLTAGPIVGDTAVMARYLGQIAVCVVAVPHADPVADDVYAKLPQQNFIDGHVWAKLKTLNLTPSEPCAEHTFLRRVYLDIIGRGPTVDEARKFLDDTSASKREALIDGLLAHPEYAEHWANKWTDLLRPNPYHVGIKSTLAYDTWIRDAFRKNKPYDQFVRELITARGSTFRNGNAVMFRDRRSPEDLTTIISQLFLGVRLECAKCHHHPFEAYGQDEF
;
A
#
# COMPACT_ATOMS: atom_id res chain seq x y z
N MET A 1 52.74 75.22 -8.38
CA MET A 1 51.73 76.04 -7.67
C MET A 1 51.06 75.14 -6.64
N SER A 2 51.62 75.10 -5.43
CA SER A 2 51.08 75.76 -4.23
C SER A 2 49.88 75.04 -3.59
N LEU A 3 50.18 74.35 -2.47
CA LEU A 3 49.38 74.20 -1.23
C LEU A 3 47.99 73.51 -1.36
N SER A 4 47.49 72.62 -0.49
CA SER A 4 47.80 72.10 0.85
C SER A 4 46.47 71.51 1.35
N SER A 5 46.44 70.33 1.98
CA SER A 5 45.82 70.14 3.32
C SER A 5 45.70 68.67 3.73
N ARG A 6 46.39 68.36 4.84
CA ARG A 6 46.06 67.50 6.00
C ARG A 6 45.03 66.36 5.85
N LEU A 7 45.39 65.17 6.36
CA LEU A 7 44.67 64.47 7.44
C LEU A 7 45.41 63.19 7.92
N LEU A 8 45.17 62.85 9.20
CA LEU A 8 45.85 61.91 10.12
C LEU A 8 45.88 60.41 9.69
N PRO A 9 46.78 59.59 10.27
CA PRO A 9 46.81 58.14 10.06
C PRO A 9 45.83 57.43 11.00
N ILE A 10 44.98 56.56 10.46
CA ILE A 10 44.13 55.64 11.22
C ILE A 10 44.83 54.28 11.26
N MET A 11 45.15 53.82 12.48
CA MET A 11 45.58 52.44 12.76
C MET A 11 44.46 51.46 12.40
N ALA A 12 44.77 50.45 11.56
CA ALA A 12 43.89 49.31 11.30
C ALA A 12 44.13 48.22 12.36
N VAL A 13 43.10 47.91 13.15
CA VAL A 13 43.05 46.72 14.01
C VAL A 13 42.36 45.60 13.24
N ILE A 14 43.08 44.50 13.02
CA ILE A 14 42.58 43.27 12.41
C ILE A 14 41.78 42.50 13.47
N GLY A 15 40.45 42.46 13.33
CA GLY A 15 39.57 41.59 14.11
C GLY A 15 39.26 40.31 13.34
N ILE A 16 39.76 39.18 13.83
CA ILE A 16 39.39 37.84 13.35
C ILE A 16 37.97 37.55 13.83
N ALA A 17 36.99 37.57 12.91
CA ALA A 17 35.63 37.14 13.19
C ALA A 17 35.56 35.60 13.13
N ILE A 18 35.46 34.97 14.30
CA ILE A 18 35.08 33.56 14.43
C ILE A 18 33.55 33.50 14.26
N CYS A 19 33.08 33.20 13.04
CA CYS A 19 31.69 32.83 12.81
C CYS A 19 31.43 31.47 13.47
N ARG A 20 30.77 31.46 14.63
CA ARG A 20 30.08 30.26 15.12
C ARG A 20 28.87 30.02 14.22
N ALA A 21 28.85 28.89 13.54
CA ALA A 21 27.65 28.38 12.89
C ALA A 21 26.61 28.09 13.98
N GLU A 22 25.59 28.94 14.10
CA GLU A 22 24.36 28.58 14.80
C GLU A 22 23.70 27.45 14.02
N ALA A 23 23.77 26.24 14.56
CA ALA A 23 22.99 25.12 14.05
C ALA A 23 21.52 25.49 14.16
N CYS A 24 20.84 25.61 13.03
CA CYS A 24 19.39 25.76 12.94
C CYS A 24 18.75 24.59 13.72
N ARG A 25 18.15 24.87 14.89
CA ARG A 25 17.40 23.87 15.66
C ARG A 25 16.15 23.52 14.88
N ALA A 26 15.96 22.24 14.58
CA ALA A 26 14.82 21.76 13.81
C ALA A 26 13.71 21.33 14.76
N GLU A 27 12.56 21.99 14.67
CA GLU A 27 11.39 21.74 15.53
C GLU A 27 11.02 20.25 15.57
N LEU A 28 10.90 19.70 16.78
CA LEU A 28 10.40 18.35 17.02
C LEU A 28 8.88 18.32 16.86
N ILE A 29 8.40 17.52 15.91
CA ILE A 29 6.97 17.26 15.70
C ILE A 29 6.67 15.85 16.21
N VAL A 30 5.69 15.73 17.12
CA VAL A 30 5.29 14.45 17.72
C VAL A 30 3.85 14.13 17.36
N SER A 31 3.63 12.92 16.86
CA SER A 31 2.30 12.38 16.60
C SER A 31 2.11 11.03 17.31
N PRO A 32 1.00 10.82 18.04
CA PRO A 32 0.00 11.83 18.42
C PRO A 32 0.54 12.84 19.46
N SER A 33 -0.04 14.05 19.49
CA SER A 33 0.32 15.12 20.44
C SER A 33 -0.43 15.06 21.80
N ASP A 34 -1.42 14.18 21.93
CA ASP A 34 -2.15 13.81 23.15
C ASP A 34 -2.38 12.30 23.13
N ILE A 35 -2.07 11.60 24.21
CA ILE A 35 -2.20 10.13 24.27
C ILE A 35 -3.21 9.76 25.33
N ARG A 36 -4.19 8.95 24.93
CA ARG A 36 -5.17 8.35 25.84
C ARG A 36 -5.16 6.85 25.68
N LEU A 37 -4.85 6.13 26.76
CA LEU A 37 -4.82 4.68 26.80
C LEU A 37 -5.92 4.21 27.76
N SER A 38 -6.93 3.51 27.24
CA SER A 38 -7.98 2.90 28.06
C SER A 38 -7.82 1.38 28.05
N GLY A 39 -7.63 0.80 29.22
CA GLY A 39 -7.53 -0.65 29.37
C GLY A 39 -6.11 -1.18 29.25
N ARG A 40 -5.89 -2.38 29.79
CA ARG A 40 -4.57 -3.04 29.80
C ARG A 40 -4.05 -3.45 28.43
N LEU A 41 -4.93 -3.53 27.42
CA LEU A 41 -4.58 -3.89 26.05
C LEU A 41 -4.42 -2.68 25.12
N ALA A 42 -4.58 -1.47 25.65
CA ALA A 42 -4.29 -0.26 24.90
C ALA A 42 -2.79 -0.13 24.65
N ALA A 43 -2.46 0.55 23.55
CA ALA A 43 -1.10 0.91 23.20
C ALA A 43 -1.12 2.15 22.33
N SER A 44 0.06 2.77 22.17
CA SER A 44 0.25 3.85 21.21
C SER A 44 1.66 3.79 20.65
N GLN A 45 1.80 3.83 19.32
CA GLN A 45 3.07 4.04 18.65
C GLN A 45 3.25 5.54 18.41
N LEU A 46 4.31 6.12 18.96
CA LEU A 46 4.73 7.48 18.64
C LEU A 46 5.47 7.54 17.31
N LEU A 47 5.33 8.67 16.64
CA LEU A 47 6.17 9.14 15.56
C LEU A 47 6.78 10.47 16.00
N VAL A 48 8.11 10.57 15.96
CA VAL A 48 8.83 11.82 16.23
C VAL A 48 9.58 12.21 14.97
N THR A 49 9.33 13.41 14.46
CA THR A 49 9.93 13.94 13.23
C THR A 49 10.73 15.20 13.55
N ALA A 50 11.94 15.29 13.02
CA ALA A 50 12.78 16.49 13.05
C ALA A 50 13.23 16.79 11.62
N ALA A 51 12.99 18.02 11.12
CA ALA A 51 13.33 18.41 9.74
C ALA A 51 12.91 17.36 8.68
N ALA A 52 11.65 16.90 8.74
CA ALA A 52 11.06 15.87 7.87
C ALA A 52 11.72 14.47 7.93
N THR A 53 12.64 14.23 8.87
CA THR A 53 13.27 12.93 9.12
C THR A 53 12.67 12.28 10.35
N ASP A 54 12.43 10.96 10.30
CA ASP A 54 12.04 10.20 11.47
C ASP A 54 13.20 10.09 12.45
N VAL A 55 12.97 10.55 13.68
CA VAL A 55 13.91 10.50 14.81
C VAL A 55 13.30 9.77 16.01
N THR A 56 12.21 9.03 15.82
CA THR A 56 11.48 8.28 16.86
C THR A 56 12.40 7.37 17.68
N ARG A 57 13.46 6.85 17.05
CA ARG A 57 14.42 5.94 17.69
C ARG A 57 15.69 6.63 18.18
N ASP A 58 15.85 7.91 17.90
CA ASP A 58 17.04 8.71 18.21
C ASP A 58 16.81 9.68 19.38
N VAL A 59 15.55 9.85 19.81
CA VAL A 59 15.18 10.69 20.95
C VAL A 59 15.30 9.95 22.29
N THR A 60 15.40 10.73 23.36
CA THR A 60 15.30 10.23 24.73
C THR A 60 13.89 10.45 25.27
N TYR A 61 13.29 9.39 25.81
CA TYR A 61 11.96 9.43 26.44
C TYR A 61 12.08 9.46 27.96
N THR A 62 11.44 10.43 28.61
CA THR A 62 11.37 10.53 30.08
C THR A 62 9.92 10.70 30.52
N LEU A 63 9.51 9.96 31.55
CA LEU A 63 8.13 9.94 32.05
C LEU A 63 8.07 10.53 33.44
N GLU A 64 7.14 11.46 33.66
CA GLU A 64 6.93 12.10 34.97
C GLU A 64 5.43 12.23 35.32
N PRO A 65 4.93 11.55 36.37
CA PRO A 65 5.63 10.58 37.21
C PRO A 65 5.85 9.22 36.51
N ALA A 66 6.87 8.48 36.93
CA ALA A 66 7.13 7.12 36.45
C ALA A 66 6.09 6.11 36.96
N GLY A 67 5.97 4.95 36.30
CA GLY A 67 5.16 3.81 36.75
C GLY A 67 3.70 3.78 36.26
N ILE A 68 3.25 4.79 35.51
CA ILE A 68 1.91 4.85 34.91
C ILE A 68 1.90 4.21 33.52
N VAL A 69 2.93 4.45 32.72
CA VAL A 69 3.11 3.93 31.36
C VAL A 69 4.56 3.47 31.19
N GLU A 70 4.80 2.50 30.33
CA GLU A 70 6.12 2.13 29.83
C GLU A 70 6.27 2.67 28.41
N VAL A 71 7.43 3.23 28.07
CA VAL A 71 7.79 3.63 26.70
C VAL A 71 9.08 2.94 26.28
N SER A 72 9.03 2.24 25.14
CA SER A 72 10.21 1.58 24.56
C SER A 72 11.07 2.56 23.77
N SER A 73 12.32 2.17 23.47
CA SER A 73 13.22 2.90 22.56
C SER A 73 12.69 3.02 21.13
N SER A 74 11.64 2.27 20.78
CA SER A 74 10.95 2.41 19.50
C SER A 74 9.79 3.41 19.52
N GLY A 75 9.55 4.11 20.63
CA GLY A 75 8.42 5.02 20.80
C GLY A 75 7.08 4.31 21.02
N PHE A 76 7.09 3.02 21.38
CA PHE A 76 5.88 2.26 21.66
C PHE A 76 5.52 2.32 23.14
N LEU A 77 4.31 2.77 23.47
CA LEU A 77 3.78 2.95 24.82
C LEU A 77 2.84 1.81 25.23
N LYS A 78 2.94 1.38 26.48
CA LYS A 78 2.04 0.40 27.13
C LYS A 78 1.60 0.88 28.51
N PRO A 79 0.32 0.75 28.86
CA PRO A 79 -0.17 1.16 30.17
C PRO A 79 0.30 0.20 31.28
N LEU A 80 0.61 0.75 32.46
CA LEU A 80 0.98 0.00 33.67
C LEU A 80 -0.01 0.23 34.81
N ALA A 81 -0.48 1.46 34.99
CA ALA A 81 -1.44 1.85 36.03
C ALA A 81 -2.27 3.06 35.57
N ASP A 82 -3.43 3.26 36.19
CA ASP A 82 -4.28 4.42 35.94
C ASP A 82 -3.61 5.71 36.43
N GLY A 83 -3.73 6.79 35.67
CA GLY A 83 -3.20 8.10 36.05
C GLY A 83 -2.86 9.00 34.87
N ARG A 84 -2.28 10.16 35.18
CA ARG A 84 -1.78 11.12 34.19
C ARG A 84 -0.27 11.24 34.31
N VAL A 85 0.42 11.20 33.17
CA VAL A 85 1.87 11.31 33.07
C VAL A 85 2.25 12.24 31.93
N SER A 86 3.29 13.04 32.14
CA SER A 86 3.90 13.85 31.09
C SER A 86 5.05 13.05 30.47
N LEU A 87 4.97 12.80 29.17
CA LEU A 87 6.06 12.22 28.39
C LEU A 87 6.91 13.34 27.81
N ARG A 88 8.11 13.51 28.35
CA ARG A 88 9.13 14.40 27.81
C ARG A 88 9.95 13.66 26.75
N ILE A 89 10.05 14.25 25.57
CA ILE A 89 10.77 13.74 24.40
C ILE A 89 11.89 14.73 24.09
N GLU A 90 13.15 14.26 24.11
CA GLU A 90 14.31 15.12 23.95
C GLU A 90 15.24 14.66 22.82
N LEU A 91 15.66 15.60 21.97
CA LEU A 91 16.70 15.39 20.96
C LEU A 91 17.65 16.58 20.95
N ARG A 92 18.93 16.35 21.26
CA ARG A 92 20.01 17.38 21.18
C ARG A 92 19.67 18.69 21.93
N GLY A 93 19.03 18.58 23.10
CA GLY A 93 18.64 19.71 23.94
C GLY A 93 17.34 20.42 23.54
N GLU A 94 16.69 19.98 22.45
CA GLU A 94 15.32 20.36 22.14
C GLU A 94 14.34 19.39 22.80
N THR A 95 13.24 19.90 23.33
CA THR A 95 12.29 19.11 24.13
C THR A 95 10.86 19.40 23.74
N VAL A 96 10.06 18.36 23.62
CA VAL A 96 8.59 18.42 23.52
C VAL A 96 7.98 17.55 24.62
N THR A 97 6.88 18.02 25.20
CA THR A 97 6.14 17.28 26.21
C THR A 97 4.77 16.89 25.68
N VAL A 98 4.44 15.61 25.77
CA VAL A 98 3.15 15.04 25.38
C VAL A 98 2.40 14.57 26.63
N PRO A 99 1.16 15.04 26.87
CA PRO A 99 0.33 14.51 27.94
C PRO A 99 -0.13 13.08 27.60
N VAL A 100 -0.07 12.21 28.61
CA VAL A 100 -0.55 10.83 28.53
C VAL A 100 -1.54 10.58 29.66
N VAL A 101 -2.73 10.12 29.32
CA VAL A 101 -3.77 9.72 30.27
C VAL A 101 -4.01 8.24 30.14
N VAL A 102 -3.94 7.52 31.25
CA VAL A 102 -4.17 6.09 31.33
C VAL A 102 -5.35 5.83 32.26
N GLU A 103 -6.34 5.07 31.79
CA GLU A 103 -7.56 4.75 32.54
C GLU A 103 -7.90 3.26 32.38
N ARG A 104 -8.59 2.69 33.38
CA ARG A 104 -9.20 1.35 33.31
C ARG A 104 -8.22 0.19 33.12
N VAL A 105 -6.95 0.31 33.51
CA VAL A 105 -5.94 -0.76 33.37
C VAL A 105 -6.34 -1.99 34.18
N SER A 106 -6.85 -1.81 35.40
CA SER A 106 -7.31 -2.90 36.26
C SER A 106 -8.76 -3.32 35.99
N ALA A 107 -9.47 -2.67 35.06
CA ALA A 107 -10.83 -3.07 34.72
C ALA A 107 -10.81 -4.45 34.07
N ALA A 108 -11.76 -5.30 34.43
CA ALA A 108 -12.04 -6.53 33.70
C ALA A 108 -12.63 -6.15 32.33
N GLU A 109 -11.76 -5.87 31.36
CA GLU A 109 -12.21 -5.63 30.00
C GLU A 109 -12.56 -6.96 29.34
N PRO A 110 -13.79 -7.10 28.81
CA PRO A 110 -14.18 -8.29 28.10
C PRO A 110 -13.32 -8.42 26.84
N VAL A 111 -12.53 -9.47 26.79
CA VAL A 111 -11.81 -9.90 25.59
C VAL A 111 -12.80 -10.68 24.73
N ASP A 112 -12.95 -10.28 23.47
CA ASP A 112 -13.80 -10.98 22.51
C ASP A 112 -13.01 -11.46 21.29
N PHE A 113 -13.60 -12.41 20.59
CA PHE A 113 -12.93 -13.10 19.51
C PHE A 113 -12.58 -12.17 18.34
N GLU A 114 -13.51 -11.34 17.90
CA GLU A 114 -13.35 -10.54 16.67
C GLU A 114 -12.45 -9.33 16.87
N ARG A 115 -12.58 -8.64 18.00
CA ARG A 115 -11.78 -7.45 18.27
C ARG A 115 -10.35 -7.75 18.70
N ASP A 116 -10.15 -8.83 19.47
CA ASP A 116 -8.88 -9.04 20.19
C ASP A 116 -8.14 -10.33 19.79
N VAL A 117 -8.85 -11.43 19.53
CA VAL A 117 -8.23 -12.73 19.16
C VAL A 117 -7.93 -12.83 17.67
N GLN A 118 -8.89 -12.51 16.81
CA GLN A 118 -8.76 -12.66 15.37
C GLN A 118 -7.64 -11.80 14.75
N PRO A 119 -7.36 -10.57 15.22
CA PRO A 119 -6.20 -9.82 14.76
C PRO A 119 -4.89 -10.54 15.04
N ILE A 120 -4.76 -11.22 16.18
CA ILE A 120 -3.56 -11.98 16.53
C ILE A 120 -3.39 -13.14 15.55
N LEU A 121 -4.47 -13.90 15.27
CA LEU A 121 -4.41 -15.00 14.30
C LEU A 121 -3.94 -14.53 12.93
N SER A 122 -4.40 -13.36 12.50
CA SER A 122 -4.04 -12.75 11.21
C SER A 122 -2.60 -12.22 11.21
N ARG A 123 -2.22 -11.50 12.26
CA ARG A 123 -0.90 -10.89 12.43
C ARG A 123 0.24 -11.92 12.40
N PHE A 124 0.01 -13.07 13.01
CA PHE A 124 0.97 -14.17 13.06
C PHE A 124 0.77 -15.22 11.95
N ALA A 125 -0.04 -14.89 10.94
CA ALA A 125 -0.30 -15.70 9.75
C ALA A 125 -0.89 -17.09 10.03
N CYS A 126 -1.56 -17.29 11.18
CA CYS A 126 -2.23 -18.55 11.51
C CYS A 126 -3.34 -18.88 10.50
N ASN A 127 -4.09 -17.86 10.08
CA ASN A 127 -5.16 -17.94 9.09
C ASN A 127 -4.70 -17.50 7.68
N ALA A 128 -3.40 -17.53 7.38
CA ALA A 128 -2.90 -17.29 6.02
C ALA A 128 -3.11 -18.53 5.13
N GLY A 129 -3.10 -18.33 3.80
CA GLY A 129 -3.30 -19.42 2.82
C GLY A 129 -2.23 -20.53 2.87
N ALA A 130 -1.05 -20.25 3.41
CA ALA A 130 -0.01 -21.24 3.66
C ALA A 130 -0.24 -22.07 4.94
N CYS A 131 -1.20 -21.69 5.79
CA CYS A 131 -1.53 -22.31 7.08
C CYS A 131 -3.00 -22.70 7.12
N HIS A 132 -3.75 -22.30 8.15
CA HIS A 132 -5.15 -22.70 8.34
C HIS A 132 -6.14 -21.95 7.45
N GLY A 133 -5.72 -20.84 6.82
CA GLY A 133 -6.52 -20.07 5.84
C GLY A 133 -6.62 -20.69 4.46
N LYS A 134 -6.00 -21.86 4.23
CA LYS A 134 -6.12 -22.60 2.98
C LYS A 134 -7.56 -23.10 2.81
N GLN A 135 -8.05 -23.22 1.57
CA GLN A 135 -9.43 -23.63 1.25
C GLN A 135 -9.92 -24.93 1.93
N ARG A 136 -9.02 -25.85 2.33
CA ARG A 136 -9.36 -27.09 3.06
C ARG A 136 -8.78 -27.13 4.49
N GLY A 137 -8.25 -25.99 4.95
CA GLY A 137 -7.46 -25.90 6.18
C GLY A 137 -6.23 -26.80 6.18
N GLN A 138 -5.77 -27.16 7.37
CA GLN A 138 -4.70 -28.14 7.61
C GLN A 138 -5.07 -29.09 8.74
N ASN A 139 -4.89 -30.38 8.51
CA ASN A 139 -5.11 -31.44 9.51
C ASN A 139 -6.50 -31.36 10.19
N GLY A 140 -7.54 -31.07 9.41
CA GLY A 140 -8.91 -30.95 9.90
C GLY A 140 -9.19 -29.69 10.72
N PHE A 141 -8.34 -28.65 10.62
CA PHE A 141 -8.60 -27.33 11.18
C PHE A 141 -8.46 -26.26 10.10
N GLN A 142 -9.56 -25.54 9.88
CA GLN A 142 -9.68 -24.49 8.87
C GLN A 142 -10.08 -23.18 9.54
N LEU A 143 -9.48 -22.11 9.06
CA LEU A 143 -9.88 -20.73 9.32
C LEU A 143 -10.19 -20.10 7.96
N SER A 144 -11.03 -19.09 7.95
CA SER A 144 -11.21 -18.18 6.85
C SER A 144 -9.85 -17.54 6.51
N LEU A 145 -9.60 -17.34 5.22
CA LEU A 145 -8.36 -16.69 4.78
C LEU A 145 -8.28 -15.30 5.44
N LEU A 146 -7.19 -14.97 6.11
CA LEU A 146 -6.92 -13.64 6.68
C LEU A 146 -8.00 -13.08 7.63
N GLY A 147 -8.88 -13.94 8.16
CA GLY A 147 -9.88 -13.55 9.16
C GLY A 147 -11.10 -12.86 8.56
N PHE A 148 -11.46 -13.17 7.32
CA PHE A 148 -12.59 -12.54 6.65
C PHE A 148 -13.96 -13.02 7.13
N ASP A 149 -14.06 -14.21 7.70
CA ASP A 149 -15.31 -14.71 8.31
C ASP A 149 -15.07 -15.01 9.79
N SER A 150 -15.32 -14.00 10.62
CA SER A 150 -15.13 -14.07 12.07
C SER A 150 -16.07 -15.06 12.75
N ASP A 151 -17.27 -15.31 12.19
CA ASP A 151 -18.20 -16.29 12.76
C ASP A 151 -17.72 -17.70 12.45
N PHE A 152 -17.33 -17.98 11.20
CA PHE A 152 -16.70 -19.25 10.82
C PHE A 152 -15.44 -19.54 11.64
N ASP A 153 -14.53 -18.56 11.76
CA ASP A 153 -13.29 -18.73 12.52
C ASP A 153 -13.54 -19.05 13.99
N TYR A 154 -14.52 -18.36 14.60
CA TYR A 154 -14.90 -18.61 15.98
C TYR A 154 -15.45 -20.02 16.17
N GLU A 155 -16.39 -20.45 15.32
CA GLU A 155 -16.96 -21.80 15.40
C GLU A 155 -15.86 -22.88 15.23
N ALA A 156 -14.97 -22.68 14.27
CA ALA A 156 -13.85 -23.57 13.99
C ALA A 156 -12.88 -23.69 15.17
N LEU A 157 -12.63 -22.58 15.87
CA LEU A 157 -11.70 -22.54 16.98
C LEU A 157 -12.34 -22.98 18.30
N ALA A 158 -13.53 -22.47 18.62
CA ALA A 158 -14.16 -22.63 19.92
C ALA A 158 -15.03 -23.89 20.03
N LYS A 159 -15.67 -24.33 18.93
CA LYS A 159 -16.71 -25.38 18.99
C LYS A 159 -16.35 -26.66 18.25
N GLU A 160 -15.75 -26.56 17.07
CA GLU A 160 -15.45 -27.75 16.25
C GLU A 160 -14.58 -28.78 16.98
N GLY A 161 -14.74 -30.05 16.59
CA GLY A 161 -13.97 -31.14 17.16
C GLY A 161 -14.21 -31.28 18.67
N ARG A 162 -15.41 -30.91 19.15
CA ARG A 162 -15.82 -30.93 20.57
C ARG A 162 -14.92 -30.04 21.44
N GLY A 163 -14.56 -28.86 20.95
CA GLY A 163 -13.71 -27.91 21.68
C GLY A 163 -12.24 -28.32 21.79
N ARG A 164 -11.76 -29.29 21.00
CA ARG A 164 -10.37 -29.82 21.11
C ARG A 164 -9.24 -28.79 21.04
N ARG A 165 -9.50 -27.57 20.55
CA ARG A 165 -8.47 -26.50 20.42
C ARG A 165 -8.37 -25.62 21.65
N VAL A 166 -9.43 -25.52 22.43
CA VAL A 166 -9.58 -24.64 23.59
C VAL A 166 -10.05 -25.46 24.79
N PHE A 167 -9.27 -25.46 25.87
CA PHE A 167 -9.55 -26.23 27.06
C PHE A 167 -9.76 -25.31 28.24
N SER A 168 -10.97 -24.77 28.39
CA SER A 168 -11.30 -23.77 29.40
C SER A 168 -10.93 -24.16 30.85
N PRO A 169 -11.14 -25.42 31.31
CA PRO A 169 -10.76 -25.82 32.68
C PRO A 169 -9.25 -25.77 32.99
N ALA A 170 -8.39 -25.79 31.96
CA ALA A 170 -6.95 -25.63 32.09
C ALA A 170 -6.44 -24.91 30.84
N ALA A 171 -6.71 -23.61 30.77
CA ALA A 171 -6.52 -22.79 29.57
C ALA A 171 -5.12 -22.90 29.00
N GLU A 172 -4.09 -22.98 29.84
CA GLU A 172 -2.68 -23.15 29.48
C GLU A 172 -2.39 -24.45 28.71
N ARG A 173 -3.27 -25.46 28.79
CA ARG A 173 -3.17 -26.72 28.02
C ARG A 173 -3.89 -26.67 26.68
N SER A 174 -4.52 -25.55 26.33
CA SER A 174 -5.21 -25.38 25.05
C SER A 174 -4.23 -25.47 23.89
N LEU A 175 -4.59 -26.22 22.84
CA LEU A 175 -3.76 -26.30 21.63
C LEU A 175 -3.55 -24.92 20.98
N LEU A 176 -4.53 -24.03 21.11
CA LEU A 176 -4.44 -22.63 20.68
C LEU A 176 -3.29 -21.87 21.36
N LEU A 177 -2.88 -22.24 22.57
CA LEU A 177 -1.73 -21.64 23.26
C LEU A 177 -0.46 -22.44 23.04
N LEU A 178 -0.50 -23.76 23.20
CA LEU A 178 0.68 -24.62 23.18
C LEU A 178 1.37 -24.69 21.81
N LYS A 179 0.59 -24.72 20.71
CA LYS A 179 1.17 -24.83 19.36
C LYS A 179 1.87 -23.54 18.91
N PRO A 180 1.27 -22.34 19.03
CA PRO A 180 1.94 -21.11 18.62
C PRO A 180 3.19 -20.78 19.42
N ILE A 181 3.30 -21.20 20.68
CA ILE A 181 4.53 -20.99 21.47
C ILE A 181 5.60 -22.08 21.25
N GLY A 182 5.28 -23.11 20.48
CA GLY A 182 6.21 -24.20 20.14
C GLY A 182 6.37 -25.26 21.23
N GLU A 183 5.48 -25.33 22.22
CA GLU A 183 5.53 -26.38 23.25
C GLU A 183 4.96 -27.72 22.77
N LEU A 184 4.10 -27.69 21.76
CA LEU A 184 3.70 -28.87 21.02
C LEU A 184 4.16 -28.78 19.57
N PRO A 185 4.49 -29.93 18.92
CA PRO A 185 4.83 -29.96 17.52
C PRO A 185 3.76 -29.29 16.65
N HIS A 186 4.20 -28.34 15.84
CA HIS A 186 3.34 -27.56 14.96
C HIS A 186 4.08 -27.33 13.65
N GLY A 187 3.48 -27.77 12.52
CA GLY A 187 4.09 -27.59 11.19
C GLY A 187 4.30 -26.12 10.80
N GLY A 188 3.52 -25.21 11.39
CA GLY A 188 3.73 -23.76 11.24
C GLY A 188 4.87 -23.19 12.09
N GLY A 189 5.52 -23.99 12.96
CA GLY A 189 6.56 -23.53 13.87
C GLY A 189 6.05 -22.66 15.02
N LYS A 190 7.00 -22.10 15.79
CA LYS A 190 6.75 -21.10 16.82
C LYS A 190 6.38 -19.76 16.18
N ARG A 191 5.30 -19.16 16.64
CA ARG A 191 4.71 -17.90 16.16
C ARG A 191 4.62 -16.83 17.23
N ILE A 192 4.36 -17.21 18.48
CA ILE A 192 4.15 -16.28 19.59
C ILE A 192 5.10 -16.64 20.74
N GLU A 193 5.49 -15.66 21.54
CA GLU A 193 6.30 -15.87 22.74
C GLU A 193 5.42 -16.17 23.97
N ARG A 194 5.86 -17.09 24.83
CA ARG A 194 5.18 -17.38 26.11
C ARG A 194 5.16 -16.10 26.96
N GLY A 195 3.98 -15.72 27.44
CA GLY A 195 3.80 -14.53 28.28
C GLY A 195 3.80 -13.19 27.54
N SER A 196 3.93 -13.19 26.20
CA SER A 196 3.70 -12.01 25.36
C SER A 196 2.29 -11.43 25.56
N PRO A 197 2.06 -10.14 25.25
CA PRO A 197 0.72 -9.55 25.28
C PRO A 197 -0.31 -10.38 24.49
N GLU A 198 0.07 -10.88 23.32
CA GLU A 198 -0.81 -11.65 22.45
C GLU A 198 -1.13 -13.03 23.03
N TYR A 199 -0.15 -13.70 23.65
CA TYR A 199 -0.40 -14.90 24.44
C TYR A 199 -1.40 -14.65 25.57
N ARG A 200 -1.26 -13.53 26.29
CA ARG A 200 -2.15 -13.17 27.40
C ARG A 200 -3.57 -12.91 26.91
N VAL A 201 -3.76 -12.20 25.79
CA VAL A 201 -5.08 -12.01 25.17
C VAL A 201 -5.75 -13.35 24.86
N LEU A 202 -5.02 -14.28 24.22
CA LEU A 202 -5.56 -15.61 23.92
C LEU A 202 -5.91 -16.40 25.19
N TYR A 203 -5.05 -16.34 26.21
CA TYR A 203 -5.27 -16.98 27.51
C TYR A 203 -6.51 -16.41 28.20
N ASP A 204 -6.60 -15.09 28.28
CA ASP A 204 -7.69 -14.40 28.94
C ASP A 204 -9.02 -14.71 28.26
N TRP A 205 -9.07 -14.65 26.93
CA TRP A 205 -10.25 -15.05 26.15
C TRP A 205 -10.74 -16.46 26.49
N ILE A 206 -9.83 -17.43 26.63
CA ILE A 206 -10.20 -18.81 27.02
C ILE A 206 -10.75 -18.85 28.45
N THR A 207 -10.10 -18.16 29.39
CA THR A 207 -10.49 -18.16 30.81
C THR A 207 -11.77 -17.37 31.09
N THR A 208 -12.11 -16.38 30.26
CA THR A 208 -13.33 -15.56 30.40
C THR A 208 -14.49 -16.10 29.58
N GLY A 209 -14.47 -17.39 29.22
CA GLY A 209 -15.61 -18.06 28.58
C GLY A 209 -15.69 -17.92 27.06
N MET A 210 -14.61 -17.48 26.39
CA MET A 210 -14.48 -17.42 24.93
C MET A 210 -15.59 -16.60 24.28
N SER A 211 -15.79 -15.36 24.72
CA SER A 211 -16.83 -14.50 24.14
C SER A 211 -16.63 -14.32 22.64
N ARG A 212 -17.71 -14.51 21.86
CA ARG A 212 -17.70 -14.32 20.40
C ARG A 212 -17.62 -12.84 20.03
N ARG A 213 -18.53 -12.04 20.56
CA ARG A 213 -18.62 -10.58 20.39
C ARG A 213 -19.09 -9.97 21.69
N VAL A 214 -18.67 -8.75 21.99
CA VAL A 214 -19.41 -7.90 22.93
C VAL A 214 -20.48 -7.18 22.11
N GLU A 215 -21.76 -7.38 22.41
CA GLU A 215 -22.88 -6.92 21.57
C GLU A 215 -22.89 -5.39 21.33
N ALA A 216 -22.44 -4.62 22.33
CA ALA A 216 -22.30 -3.17 22.24
C ALA A 216 -20.93 -2.69 21.71
N ALA A 217 -20.03 -3.59 21.29
CA ALA A 217 -18.73 -3.19 20.77
C ALA A 217 -18.87 -2.49 19.40
N PRO A 218 -18.13 -1.41 19.17
CA PRO A 218 -18.19 -0.69 17.91
C PRO A 218 -17.50 -1.52 16.81
N LYS A 219 -18.04 -1.43 15.58
CA LYS A 219 -17.53 -2.19 14.43
C LYS A 219 -16.36 -1.46 13.78
N LEU A 220 -15.36 -2.20 13.32
CA LEU A 220 -14.26 -1.64 12.53
C LEU A 220 -14.81 -1.07 11.22
N THR A 221 -14.52 0.19 10.92
CA THR A 221 -14.94 0.87 9.68
C THR A 221 -13.79 1.13 8.73
N GLY A 222 -12.55 1.08 9.21
CA GLY A 222 -11.36 1.24 8.38
C GLY A 222 -10.08 1.38 9.20
N ILE A 223 -8.96 1.50 8.49
CA ILE A 223 -7.66 1.81 9.09
C ILE A 223 -6.99 2.97 8.34
N SER A 224 -6.08 3.67 9.01
CA SER A 224 -5.17 4.63 8.39
C SER A 224 -3.73 4.34 8.78
N VAL A 225 -2.81 4.55 7.85
CA VAL A 225 -1.37 4.48 8.09
C VAL A 225 -0.79 5.89 8.08
N GLU A 226 0.05 6.17 9.05
CA GLU A 226 0.77 7.43 9.19
C GLU A 226 2.28 7.12 9.27
N PRO A 227 3.12 7.78 8.46
CA PRO A 227 2.76 8.59 7.28
C PRO A 227 2.12 7.76 6.14
N SER A 228 1.27 8.39 5.32
CA SER A 228 0.71 7.81 4.09
C SER A 228 1.65 7.89 2.89
N ASP A 229 2.59 8.82 2.91
CA ASP A 229 3.55 9.06 1.84
C ASP A 229 4.87 9.55 2.44
N ARG A 230 5.99 9.07 1.88
CA ARG A 230 7.34 9.52 2.28
C ARG A 230 8.34 9.49 1.15
N ILE A 231 9.25 10.47 1.20
CA ILE A 231 10.51 10.44 0.47
C ILE A 231 11.59 10.07 1.49
N LEU A 232 12.24 8.93 1.29
CA LEU A 232 13.29 8.44 2.18
C LEU A 232 14.64 8.45 1.46
N PRO A 233 15.68 9.11 2.03
CA PRO A 233 17.03 8.90 1.54
C PRO A 233 17.43 7.42 1.65
N LYS A 234 18.42 7.01 0.87
CA LYS A 234 18.95 5.63 0.93
C LYS A 234 19.41 5.30 2.35
N GLN A 235 19.17 4.05 2.76
CA GLN A 235 19.62 3.51 4.06
C GLN A 235 19.05 4.21 5.30
N THR A 236 18.03 5.07 5.16
CA THR A 236 17.30 5.62 6.30
C THR A 236 16.10 4.75 6.67
N LYS A 237 15.46 5.10 7.78
CA LYS A 237 14.32 4.37 8.34
C LYS A 237 13.17 5.32 8.60
N GLN A 238 11.96 4.75 8.62
CA GLN A 238 10.73 5.45 8.99
C GLN A 238 9.83 4.47 9.74
N GLN A 239 9.45 4.81 10.96
CA GLN A 239 8.41 4.15 11.72
C GLN A 239 7.04 4.49 11.13
N LEU A 240 6.21 3.48 10.93
CA LEU A 240 4.79 3.64 10.64
C LEU A 240 3.98 3.50 11.92
N ARG A 241 2.82 4.15 11.91
CA ARG A 241 1.74 3.99 12.87
C ARG A 241 0.47 3.62 12.11
N VAL A 242 -0.26 2.62 12.60
CA VAL A 242 -1.54 2.20 12.02
C VAL A 242 -2.64 2.39 13.06
N THR A 243 -3.68 3.11 12.67
CA THR A 243 -4.82 3.45 13.53
C THR A 243 -6.10 2.84 12.97
N ALA A 244 -6.76 2.00 13.75
CA ALA A 244 -8.10 1.50 13.47
C ALA A 244 -9.16 2.53 13.85
N LYS A 245 -10.19 2.65 13.03
CA LYS A 245 -11.35 3.54 13.21
C LYS A 245 -12.61 2.69 13.39
N TYR A 246 -13.45 3.07 14.34
CA TYR A 246 -14.64 2.31 14.68
C TYR A 246 -15.93 3.11 14.45
N SER A 247 -17.07 2.42 14.41
CA SER A 247 -18.39 2.98 14.07
C SER A 247 -18.92 4.01 15.08
N ASP A 248 -18.39 4.04 16.30
CA ASP A 248 -18.70 5.03 17.34
C ASP A 248 -17.76 6.26 17.28
N GLY A 249 -16.88 6.33 16.29
CA GLY A 249 -15.87 7.39 16.15
C GLY A 249 -14.62 7.18 17.01
N SER A 250 -14.57 6.14 17.83
CA SER A 250 -13.37 5.79 18.58
C SER A 250 -12.25 5.28 17.65
N THR A 251 -11.02 5.34 18.15
CA THR A 251 -9.85 4.83 17.43
C THR A 251 -8.95 4.01 18.34
N ARG A 252 -8.17 3.10 17.73
CA ARG A 252 -7.19 2.27 18.44
C ARG A 252 -5.90 2.19 17.63
N ASP A 253 -4.75 2.32 18.30
CA ASP A 253 -3.48 2.00 17.69
C ASP A 253 -3.38 0.48 17.50
N VAL A 254 -3.20 0.06 16.25
CA VAL A 254 -3.09 -1.35 15.87
C VAL A 254 -1.76 -1.63 15.17
N THR A 255 -0.76 -0.75 15.33
CA THR A 255 0.53 -0.84 14.65
C THR A 255 1.20 -2.20 14.84
N ARG A 256 1.17 -2.75 16.06
CA ARG A 256 1.79 -4.05 16.38
C ARG A 256 0.93 -5.25 15.97
N LEU A 257 -0.37 -5.06 15.79
CA LEU A 257 -1.32 -6.07 15.31
C LEU A 257 -1.49 -6.06 13.79
N THR A 258 -0.83 -5.14 13.09
CA THR A 258 -0.91 -4.99 11.64
C THR A 258 0.09 -5.88 10.93
N ALA A 259 -0.35 -6.58 9.89
CA ALA A 259 0.54 -7.27 8.96
C ALA A 259 1.01 -6.29 7.88
N TYR A 260 2.32 -6.23 7.64
CA TYR A 260 2.91 -5.36 6.63
C TYR A 260 3.48 -6.15 5.46
N LEU A 261 3.37 -5.59 4.25
CA LEU A 261 3.94 -6.16 3.03
C LEU A 261 4.47 -5.03 2.15
N SER A 262 5.71 -5.13 1.68
CA SER A 262 6.25 -4.25 0.64
C SER A 262 6.14 -4.93 -0.72
N ASN A 263 5.70 -4.19 -1.74
CA ASN A 263 5.68 -4.68 -3.12
C ASN A 263 7.08 -4.88 -3.69
N GLU A 264 8.05 -4.08 -3.23
CA GLU A 264 9.46 -4.12 -3.65
C GLU A 264 10.36 -4.01 -2.41
N ALA A 265 10.50 -5.13 -1.70
CA ALA A 265 11.23 -5.19 -0.42
C ALA A 265 12.73 -4.85 -0.55
N ALA A 266 13.31 -5.02 -1.74
CA ALA A 266 14.69 -4.62 -2.03
C ALA A 266 14.85 -3.08 -2.13
N LEU A 267 13.78 -2.36 -2.47
CA LEU A 267 13.73 -0.91 -2.55
C LEU A 267 13.37 -0.30 -1.18
N VAL A 268 12.27 -0.75 -0.57
CA VAL A 268 11.93 -0.45 0.83
C VAL A 268 11.43 -1.70 1.52
N GLY A 269 12.18 -2.19 2.51
CA GLY A 269 11.73 -3.25 3.39
C GLY A 269 10.84 -2.70 4.51
N VAL A 270 9.98 -3.56 5.07
CA VAL A 270 9.20 -3.25 6.27
C VAL A 270 9.31 -4.44 7.24
N ASN A 271 9.57 -4.16 8.51
CA ASN A 271 9.58 -5.21 9.52
C ASN A 271 8.21 -5.36 10.21
N GLU A 272 8.11 -6.35 11.08
CA GLU A 272 6.87 -6.69 11.76
C GLU A 272 6.40 -5.63 12.77
N THR A 273 7.23 -4.62 13.08
CA THR A 273 6.89 -3.49 13.94
C THR A 273 6.45 -2.25 13.17
N GLY A 274 6.33 -2.34 11.84
CA GLY A 274 6.01 -1.22 10.96
C GLY A 274 7.21 -0.29 10.71
N LEU A 275 8.44 -0.75 10.91
CA LEU A 275 9.64 0.04 10.59
C LEU A 275 10.04 -0.19 9.15
N LEU A 276 9.92 0.85 8.33
CA LEU A 276 10.45 0.92 6.98
C LEU A 276 11.97 1.06 7.00
N THR A 277 12.65 0.43 6.04
CA THR A 277 14.08 0.59 5.80
C THR A 277 14.31 0.76 4.30
N ALA A 278 14.79 1.94 3.90
CA ALA A 278 15.13 2.23 2.52
C ALA A 278 16.40 1.46 2.12
N GLY A 279 16.33 0.75 1.01
CA GLY A 279 17.44 0.04 0.40
C GLY A 279 18.39 0.97 -0.38
N PRO A 280 19.32 0.40 -1.16
CA PRO A 280 20.27 1.16 -1.98
C PRO A 280 19.70 1.56 -3.36
N ILE A 281 18.55 1.00 -3.74
CA ILE A 281 17.93 1.14 -5.06
C ILE A 281 17.07 2.41 -5.11
N VAL A 282 17.15 3.14 -6.22
CA VAL A 282 16.29 4.32 -6.49
C VAL A 282 14.98 3.87 -7.12
N GLY A 283 13.89 4.51 -6.73
CA GLY A 283 12.57 4.32 -7.32
C GLY A 283 11.49 4.53 -6.28
N ASP A 284 10.30 4.01 -6.55
CA ASP A 284 9.16 4.09 -5.65
C ASP A 284 8.48 2.74 -5.46
N THR A 285 7.84 2.58 -4.31
CA THR A 285 7.10 1.38 -3.96
C THR A 285 5.93 1.71 -3.04
N ALA A 286 5.03 0.75 -2.90
CA ALA A 286 3.93 0.78 -1.94
C ALA A 286 4.20 -0.24 -0.83
N VAL A 287 4.01 0.19 0.41
CA VAL A 287 4.00 -0.66 1.59
C VAL A 287 2.56 -0.75 2.11
N MET A 288 1.99 -1.95 2.02
CA MET A 288 0.65 -2.27 2.48
C MET A 288 0.67 -2.57 3.99
N ALA A 289 -0.30 -2.02 4.70
CA ALA A 289 -0.64 -2.29 6.09
C ALA A 289 -2.03 -2.94 6.13
N ARG A 290 -2.16 -4.12 6.74
CA ARG A 290 -3.42 -4.87 6.84
C ARG A 290 -3.82 -5.20 8.27
N TYR A 291 -5.08 -4.93 8.59
CA TYR A 291 -5.68 -5.26 9.88
C TYR A 291 -7.15 -5.62 9.71
N LEU A 292 -7.55 -6.85 10.09
CA LEU A 292 -8.93 -7.37 10.01
C LEU A 292 -9.65 -7.05 8.69
N GLY A 293 -9.09 -7.52 7.56
CA GLY A 293 -9.64 -7.28 6.22
C GLY A 293 -9.46 -5.86 5.67
N GLN A 294 -9.15 -4.87 6.52
CA GLN A 294 -8.89 -3.50 6.10
C GLN A 294 -7.46 -3.31 5.62
N ILE A 295 -7.27 -2.46 4.62
CA ILE A 295 -5.98 -2.16 4.00
C ILE A 295 -5.75 -0.64 4.01
N ALA A 296 -4.54 -0.23 4.38
CA ALA A 296 -4.01 1.11 4.11
C ALA A 296 -2.63 0.97 3.46
N VAL A 297 -2.22 1.99 2.70
CA VAL A 297 -0.96 1.96 1.94
C VAL A 297 -0.13 3.18 2.28
N CYS A 298 1.17 2.96 2.53
CA CYS A 298 2.19 3.99 2.57
C CYS A 298 2.96 3.97 1.25
N VAL A 299 2.96 5.06 0.49
CA VAL A 299 3.74 5.19 -0.75
C VAL A 299 5.10 5.79 -0.43
N VAL A 300 6.17 5.11 -0.83
CA VAL A 300 7.53 5.51 -0.47
C VAL A 300 8.37 5.69 -1.73
N ALA A 301 9.04 6.82 -1.84
CA ALA A 301 10.02 7.09 -2.88
C ALA A 301 11.43 7.15 -2.26
N VAL A 302 12.39 6.50 -2.91
CA VAL A 302 13.81 6.60 -2.61
C VAL A 302 14.47 7.29 -3.80
N PRO A 303 14.77 8.59 -3.72
CA PRO A 303 15.29 9.35 -4.84
C PRO A 303 16.80 9.09 -5.05
N HIS A 304 17.32 9.57 -6.18
CA HIS A 304 18.75 9.74 -6.35
C HIS A 304 19.30 10.73 -5.29
N ALA A 305 20.53 10.49 -4.82
CA ALA A 305 21.11 11.29 -3.74
C ALA A 305 21.39 12.73 -4.17
N ASP A 306 21.83 12.89 -5.43
CA ASP A 306 22.09 14.20 -6.02
C ASP A 306 20.77 14.85 -6.44
N PRO A 307 20.39 15.99 -5.84
CA PRO A 307 19.18 16.68 -6.24
C PRO A 307 19.34 17.33 -7.62
N VAL A 308 18.28 17.30 -8.40
CA VAL A 308 18.19 18.04 -9.67
C VAL A 308 17.49 19.37 -9.38
N ALA A 309 18.05 20.46 -9.90
CA ALA A 309 17.51 21.79 -9.64
C ALA A 309 16.10 21.98 -10.23
N ASP A 310 15.23 22.68 -9.49
CA ASP A 310 13.85 22.92 -9.87
C ASP A 310 13.68 23.61 -11.24
N ASP A 311 14.65 24.44 -11.62
CA ASP A 311 14.63 25.15 -12.90
C ASP A 311 14.84 24.21 -14.10
N VAL A 312 15.49 23.05 -13.92
CA VAL A 312 15.61 22.01 -14.94
C VAL A 312 14.22 21.49 -15.30
N TYR A 313 13.43 21.14 -14.29
CA TYR A 313 12.05 20.65 -14.49
C TYR A 313 11.12 21.72 -15.06
N ALA A 314 11.24 22.97 -14.60
CA ALA A 314 10.42 24.08 -15.08
C ALA A 314 10.67 24.44 -16.55
N LYS A 315 11.84 24.09 -17.09
CA LYS A 315 12.20 24.29 -18.51
C LYS A 315 11.81 23.11 -19.40
N LEU A 316 11.34 21.99 -18.84
CA LEU A 316 10.93 20.84 -19.65
C LEU A 316 9.69 21.18 -20.46
N PRO A 317 9.62 20.75 -21.73
CA PRO A 317 8.45 20.98 -22.56
C PRO A 317 7.24 20.23 -21.98
N GLN A 318 6.08 20.88 -22.01
CA GLN A 318 4.81 20.28 -21.62
C GLN A 318 3.84 20.41 -22.80
N GLN A 319 3.78 19.39 -23.65
CA GLN A 319 2.91 19.35 -24.83
C GLN A 319 1.48 18.97 -24.45
N ASN A 320 1.33 18.19 -23.39
CA ASN A 320 0.03 17.79 -22.85
C ASN A 320 0.07 17.63 -21.33
N PHE A 321 -1.08 17.29 -20.72
CA PHE A 321 -1.19 17.15 -19.27
C PHE A 321 -0.42 15.95 -18.71
N ILE A 322 -0.17 14.91 -19.50
CA ILE A 322 0.57 13.70 -19.10
C ILE A 322 2.04 14.06 -18.82
N ASP A 323 2.64 14.90 -19.66
CA ASP A 323 4.04 15.32 -19.48
C ASP A 323 4.26 15.95 -18.09
N GLY A 324 3.32 16.78 -17.63
CA GLY A 324 3.38 17.37 -16.29
C GLY A 324 3.38 16.33 -15.17
N HIS A 325 2.61 15.25 -15.30
CA HIS A 325 2.62 14.13 -14.34
C HIS A 325 3.95 13.36 -14.39
N VAL A 326 4.52 13.14 -15.58
CA VAL A 326 5.83 12.50 -15.75
C VAL A 326 6.92 13.35 -15.10
N TRP A 327 6.93 14.67 -15.33
CA TRP A 327 7.90 15.61 -14.74
C TRP A 327 7.81 15.67 -13.22
N ALA A 328 6.59 15.70 -12.67
CA ALA A 328 6.39 15.64 -11.23
C ALA A 328 6.98 14.34 -10.65
N LYS A 329 6.80 13.20 -11.33
CA LYS A 329 7.35 11.92 -10.87
C LYS A 329 8.87 11.87 -10.93
N LEU A 330 9.47 12.34 -12.03
CA LEU A 330 10.93 12.41 -12.17
C LEU A 330 11.54 13.33 -11.11
N LYS A 331 10.89 14.46 -10.81
CA LYS A 331 11.29 15.38 -9.73
C LYS A 331 11.31 14.69 -8.37
N THR A 332 10.27 13.94 -8.02
CA THR A 332 10.22 13.18 -6.76
C THR A 332 11.39 12.19 -6.62
N LEU A 333 11.91 11.68 -7.74
CA LEU A 333 13.01 10.71 -7.75
C LEU A 333 14.39 11.35 -8.00
N ASN A 334 14.48 12.67 -8.14
CA ASN A 334 15.69 13.38 -8.57
C ASN A 334 16.27 12.83 -9.89
N LEU A 335 15.41 12.56 -10.87
CA LEU A 335 15.79 12.05 -12.19
C LEU A 335 15.57 13.13 -13.25
N THR A 336 16.44 13.18 -14.25
CA THR A 336 16.19 13.92 -15.50
C THR A 336 15.63 12.97 -16.56
N PRO A 337 14.81 13.46 -17.50
CA PRO A 337 14.42 12.64 -18.66
C PRO A 337 15.65 12.27 -19.49
N SER A 338 15.55 11.14 -20.19
CA SER A 338 16.52 10.79 -21.23
C SER A 338 16.44 11.75 -22.40
N GLU A 339 17.58 11.97 -23.05
CA GLU A 339 17.64 12.75 -24.29
C GLU A 339 16.69 12.18 -25.37
N PRO A 340 16.11 13.04 -26.22
CA PRO A 340 15.33 12.60 -27.37
C PRO A 340 16.11 11.60 -28.23
N CYS A 341 15.48 10.49 -28.58
CA CYS A 341 16.12 9.52 -29.46
C CYS A 341 16.27 10.07 -30.89
N ALA A 342 17.26 9.54 -31.62
CA ALA A 342 17.51 9.89 -33.01
C ALA A 342 16.32 9.56 -33.92
N GLU A 343 16.16 10.32 -35.02
CA GLU A 343 15.01 10.22 -35.93
C GLU A 343 14.71 8.80 -36.44
N HIS A 344 15.73 8.03 -36.83
CA HIS A 344 15.55 6.65 -37.30
C HIS A 344 15.05 5.71 -36.18
N THR A 345 15.45 5.96 -34.93
CA THR A 345 15.00 5.19 -33.76
C THR A 345 13.55 5.54 -33.43
N PHE A 346 13.22 6.83 -33.44
CA PHE A 346 11.85 7.32 -33.29
C PHE A 346 10.94 6.69 -34.35
N LEU A 347 11.30 6.81 -35.63
CA LEU A 347 10.56 6.26 -36.77
C LEU A 347 10.24 4.77 -36.57
N ARG A 348 11.25 3.95 -36.27
CA ARG A 348 11.03 2.51 -36.05
C ARG A 348 10.10 2.25 -34.88
N ARG A 349 10.22 2.99 -33.77
CA ARG A 349 9.39 2.79 -32.58
C ARG A 349 7.93 3.16 -32.85
N VAL A 350 7.65 4.31 -33.45
CA VAL A 350 6.26 4.74 -33.70
C VAL A 350 5.55 3.86 -34.72
N TYR A 351 6.24 3.37 -35.74
CA TYR A 351 5.68 2.42 -36.70
C TYR A 351 5.28 1.09 -36.02
N LEU A 352 6.15 0.54 -35.18
CA LEU A 352 5.87 -0.69 -34.45
C LEU A 352 4.75 -0.53 -33.41
N ASP A 353 4.71 0.62 -32.75
CA ASP A 353 3.75 0.90 -31.68
C ASP A 353 2.34 1.20 -32.21
N ILE A 354 2.24 2.02 -33.26
CA ILE A 354 0.95 2.49 -33.78
C ILE A 354 0.32 1.47 -34.74
N ILE A 355 1.10 0.93 -35.69
CA ILE A 355 0.58 0.06 -36.76
C ILE A 355 1.18 -1.35 -36.79
N GLY A 356 2.09 -1.69 -35.87
CA GLY A 356 2.55 -3.06 -35.67
C GLY A 356 3.57 -3.61 -36.66
N ARG A 357 4.10 -2.79 -37.56
CA ARG A 357 5.14 -3.21 -38.53
C ARG A 357 6.29 -2.20 -38.57
N GLY A 358 7.39 -2.56 -39.23
CA GLY A 358 8.46 -1.60 -39.52
C GLY A 358 8.09 -0.65 -40.67
N PRO A 359 8.78 0.51 -40.77
CA PRO A 359 8.67 1.36 -41.96
C PRO A 359 9.25 0.63 -43.18
N THR A 360 8.65 0.85 -44.34
CA THR A 360 9.24 0.51 -45.63
C THR A 360 10.41 1.45 -45.94
N VAL A 361 11.21 1.09 -46.95
CA VAL A 361 12.35 1.91 -47.38
C VAL A 361 11.92 3.31 -47.82
N ASP A 362 10.81 3.43 -48.55
CA ASP A 362 10.34 4.72 -49.08
C ASP A 362 9.72 5.59 -47.99
N GLU A 363 8.97 4.99 -47.05
CA GLU A 363 8.48 5.69 -45.86
C GLU A 363 9.65 6.23 -45.01
N ALA A 364 10.71 5.43 -44.84
CA ALA A 364 11.88 5.85 -44.10
C ALA A 364 12.62 6.99 -44.78
N ARG A 365 12.87 6.91 -46.10
CA ARG A 365 13.47 8.01 -46.87
C ARG A 365 12.65 9.28 -46.75
N LYS A 366 11.34 9.18 -46.99
CA LYS A 366 10.42 10.33 -46.88
C LYS A 366 10.53 11.04 -45.52
N PHE A 367 10.55 10.29 -44.42
CA PHE A 367 10.64 10.88 -43.07
C PHE A 367 12.04 11.41 -42.73
N LEU A 368 13.09 10.72 -43.15
CA LEU A 368 14.48 11.10 -42.85
C LEU A 368 14.94 12.30 -43.67
N ASP A 369 14.44 12.44 -44.90
CA ASP A 369 14.72 13.57 -45.79
C ASP A 369 13.85 14.80 -45.48
N ASP A 370 12.77 14.64 -44.70
CA ASP A 370 11.92 15.74 -44.24
C ASP A 370 12.63 16.59 -43.17
N THR A 371 12.79 17.88 -43.43
CA THR A 371 13.42 18.87 -42.54
C THR A 371 12.40 19.74 -41.80
N SER A 372 11.10 19.47 -41.94
CA SER A 372 10.05 20.24 -41.26
C SER A 372 10.10 20.01 -39.74
N ALA A 373 9.82 21.08 -38.98
CA ALA A 373 9.80 21.01 -37.52
C ALA A 373 8.66 20.12 -36.99
N SER A 374 7.58 19.95 -37.76
CA SER A 374 6.39 19.17 -37.39
C SER A 374 6.37 17.74 -37.96
N LYS A 375 7.45 17.26 -38.58
CA LYS A 375 7.47 15.94 -39.24
C LYS A 375 7.07 14.77 -38.33
N ARG A 376 7.39 14.83 -37.03
CA ARG A 376 7.01 13.80 -36.06
C ARG A 376 5.50 13.77 -35.82
N GLU A 377 4.88 14.94 -35.63
CA GLU A 377 3.43 15.07 -35.46
C GLU A 377 2.70 14.63 -36.71
N ALA A 378 3.11 15.12 -37.89
CA ALA A 378 2.53 14.74 -39.16
C ALA A 378 2.64 13.23 -39.45
N LEU A 379 3.76 12.61 -39.07
CA LEU A 379 3.91 11.15 -39.16
C LEU A 379 2.94 10.43 -38.22
N ILE A 380 2.84 10.85 -36.95
CA ILE A 380 1.94 10.23 -35.97
C ILE A 380 0.49 10.31 -36.46
N ASP A 381 0.03 11.49 -36.89
CA ASP A 381 -1.32 11.69 -37.42
C ASP A 381 -1.58 10.80 -38.65
N GLY A 382 -0.61 10.71 -39.56
CA GLY A 382 -0.68 9.83 -40.72
C GLY A 382 -0.77 8.35 -40.35
N LEU A 383 -0.03 7.90 -39.33
CA LEU A 383 -0.06 6.53 -38.84
C LEU A 383 -1.37 6.19 -38.11
N LEU A 384 -1.90 7.12 -37.30
CA LEU A 384 -3.19 6.95 -36.61
C LEU A 384 -4.36 6.89 -37.59
N ALA A 385 -4.26 7.59 -38.73
CA ALA A 385 -5.23 7.52 -39.82
C ALA A 385 -5.02 6.31 -40.76
N HIS A 386 -3.93 5.57 -40.61
CA HIS A 386 -3.59 4.46 -41.51
C HIS A 386 -4.51 3.24 -41.25
N PRO A 387 -4.98 2.53 -42.29
CA PRO A 387 -5.87 1.37 -42.10
C PRO A 387 -5.30 0.29 -41.17
N GLU A 388 -3.98 0.09 -41.18
CA GLU A 388 -3.30 -0.90 -40.33
C GLU A 388 -3.34 -0.55 -38.84
N TYR A 389 -3.57 0.72 -38.44
CA TYR A 389 -3.78 1.07 -37.04
C TYR A 389 -4.95 0.27 -36.47
N ALA A 390 -6.07 0.24 -37.20
CA ALA A 390 -7.25 -0.49 -36.77
C ALA A 390 -7.01 -2.01 -36.74
N GLU A 391 -6.25 -2.55 -37.68
CA GLU A 391 -5.89 -3.97 -37.71
C GLU A 391 -4.99 -4.35 -36.52
N HIS A 392 -4.00 -3.52 -36.20
CA HIS A 392 -3.07 -3.75 -35.10
C HIS A 392 -3.76 -3.72 -33.75
N TRP A 393 -4.52 -2.66 -33.47
CA TRP A 393 -5.20 -2.49 -32.18
C TRP A 393 -6.36 -3.45 -32.00
N ALA A 394 -7.09 -3.80 -33.08
CA ALA A 394 -8.10 -4.85 -33.00
C ALA A 394 -7.48 -6.20 -32.62
N ASN A 395 -6.31 -6.56 -33.16
CA ASN A 395 -5.61 -7.79 -32.78
C ASN A 395 -5.23 -7.79 -31.29
N LYS A 396 -4.72 -6.67 -30.77
CA LYS A 396 -4.41 -6.52 -29.33
C LYS A 396 -5.65 -6.73 -28.48
N TRP A 397 -6.78 -6.14 -28.85
CA TRP A 397 -8.03 -6.27 -28.10
C TRP A 397 -8.65 -7.66 -28.22
N THR A 398 -8.58 -8.29 -29.38
CA THR A 398 -9.01 -9.69 -29.56
C THR A 398 -8.17 -10.64 -28.69
N ASP A 399 -6.87 -10.40 -28.52
CA ASP A 399 -6.01 -11.16 -27.61
C ASP A 399 -6.37 -10.98 -26.13
N LEU A 400 -6.85 -9.78 -25.73
CA LEU A 400 -7.36 -9.54 -24.38
C LEU A 400 -8.73 -10.21 -24.14
N LEU A 401 -9.62 -10.13 -25.12
CA LEU A 401 -11.00 -10.63 -25.03
C LEU A 401 -11.10 -12.15 -25.22
N ARG A 402 -10.12 -12.75 -25.92
CA ARG A 402 -9.93 -14.20 -26.11
C ARG A 402 -11.20 -14.94 -26.52
N PRO A 403 -11.81 -14.62 -27.68
CA PRO A 403 -12.98 -15.36 -28.14
C PRO A 403 -12.62 -16.82 -28.47
N ASN A 404 -13.41 -17.76 -27.95
CA ASN A 404 -13.13 -19.19 -28.13
C ASN A 404 -14.05 -19.85 -29.18
N PRO A 405 -13.52 -20.26 -30.36
CA PRO A 405 -14.33 -20.89 -31.40
C PRO A 405 -14.90 -22.26 -31.00
N TYR A 406 -14.39 -22.92 -29.97
CA TYR A 406 -14.98 -24.16 -29.45
C TYR A 406 -16.26 -23.92 -28.64
N HIS A 407 -16.42 -22.72 -28.05
CA HIS A 407 -17.61 -22.36 -27.28
C HIS A 407 -18.67 -21.68 -28.14
N VAL A 408 -18.23 -20.82 -29.07
CA VAL A 408 -19.13 -19.99 -29.88
C VAL A 408 -19.04 -20.29 -31.37
N GLY A 409 -18.23 -21.23 -31.84
CA GLY A 409 -18.07 -21.47 -33.27
C GLY A 409 -17.33 -20.36 -34.02
N ILE A 410 -16.81 -20.72 -35.19
CA ILE A 410 -15.96 -19.85 -36.02
C ILE A 410 -16.72 -18.59 -36.48
N LYS A 411 -17.97 -18.75 -36.95
CA LYS A 411 -18.76 -17.63 -37.50
C LYS A 411 -18.94 -16.49 -36.50
N SER A 412 -19.21 -16.81 -35.22
CA SER A 412 -19.38 -15.78 -34.20
C SER A 412 -18.06 -15.16 -33.77
N THR A 413 -16.98 -15.93 -33.74
CA THR A 413 -15.64 -15.38 -33.51
C THR A 413 -15.28 -14.34 -34.58
N LEU A 414 -15.56 -14.63 -35.87
CA LEU A 414 -15.36 -13.68 -36.98
C LEU A 414 -16.27 -12.45 -36.87
N ALA A 415 -17.54 -12.62 -36.47
CA ALA A 415 -18.44 -11.49 -36.26
C ALA A 415 -17.95 -10.57 -35.13
N TYR A 416 -17.38 -11.16 -34.07
CA TYR A 416 -16.81 -10.39 -32.98
C TYR A 416 -15.54 -9.64 -33.39
N ASP A 417 -14.61 -10.33 -34.08
CA ASP A 417 -13.40 -9.72 -34.65
C ASP A 417 -13.74 -8.55 -35.60
N THR A 418 -14.74 -8.73 -36.46
CA THR A 418 -15.23 -7.67 -37.36
C THR A 418 -15.74 -6.46 -36.57
N TRP A 419 -16.53 -6.68 -35.51
CA TRP A 419 -17.04 -5.59 -34.67
C TRP A 419 -15.90 -4.83 -33.97
N ILE A 420 -14.88 -5.53 -33.45
CA ILE A 420 -13.71 -4.90 -32.82
C ILE A 420 -12.95 -4.06 -33.85
N ARG A 421 -12.64 -4.62 -35.02
CA ARG A 421 -11.95 -3.90 -36.11
C ARG A 421 -12.73 -2.65 -36.53
N ASP A 422 -14.04 -2.77 -36.70
CA ASP A 422 -14.88 -1.63 -37.06
C ASP A 422 -14.92 -0.54 -35.97
N ALA A 423 -14.80 -0.91 -34.69
CA ALA A 423 -14.69 0.08 -33.63
C ALA A 423 -13.42 0.92 -33.77
N PHE A 424 -12.27 0.29 -34.05
CA PHE A 424 -11.01 1.01 -34.28
C PHE A 424 -11.00 1.80 -35.59
N ARG A 425 -11.52 1.23 -36.70
CA ARG A 425 -11.62 1.94 -37.98
C ARG A 425 -12.45 3.22 -37.89
N LYS A 426 -13.49 3.22 -37.04
CA LYS A 426 -14.36 4.39 -36.81
C LYS A 426 -13.81 5.32 -35.72
N ASN A 427 -12.63 5.04 -35.17
CA ASN A 427 -12.06 5.74 -34.02
C ASN A 427 -13.09 5.90 -32.88
N LYS A 428 -13.77 4.80 -32.53
CA LYS A 428 -14.83 4.83 -31.53
C LYS A 428 -14.26 5.28 -30.17
N PRO A 429 -14.87 6.26 -29.49
CA PRO A 429 -14.46 6.64 -28.14
C PRO A 429 -14.42 5.43 -27.19
N TYR A 430 -13.37 5.37 -26.36
CA TYR A 430 -13.14 4.23 -25.48
C TYR A 430 -14.34 3.94 -24.56
N ASP A 431 -14.96 4.97 -23.99
CA ASP A 431 -16.14 4.81 -23.13
C ASP A 431 -17.33 4.17 -23.88
N GLN A 432 -17.52 4.52 -25.16
CA GLN A 432 -18.55 3.92 -26.00
C GLN A 432 -18.22 2.48 -26.36
N PHE A 433 -16.96 2.18 -26.71
CA PHE A 433 -16.51 0.82 -26.98
C PHE A 433 -16.78 -0.10 -25.77
N VAL A 434 -16.37 0.32 -24.58
CA VAL A 434 -16.59 -0.44 -23.34
C VAL A 434 -18.08 -0.58 -23.04
N ARG A 435 -18.84 0.53 -23.07
CA ARG A 435 -20.29 0.52 -22.80
C ARG A 435 -21.02 -0.44 -23.74
N GLU A 436 -20.81 -0.33 -25.04
CA GLU A 436 -21.44 -1.21 -26.02
C GLU A 436 -21.05 -2.69 -25.84
N LEU A 437 -19.83 -2.96 -25.39
CA LEU A 437 -19.37 -4.32 -25.12
C LEU A 437 -20.05 -4.91 -23.88
N ILE A 438 -20.03 -4.21 -22.75
CA ILE A 438 -20.55 -4.73 -21.46
C ILE A 438 -22.08 -4.72 -21.39
N THR A 439 -22.77 -3.93 -22.23
CA THR A 439 -24.22 -3.91 -22.30
C THR A 439 -24.77 -4.63 -23.54
N ALA A 440 -23.94 -5.39 -24.24
CA ALA A 440 -24.35 -6.04 -25.50
C ALA A 440 -25.53 -6.99 -25.29
N ARG A 441 -26.48 -6.99 -26.24
CA ARG A 441 -27.65 -7.88 -26.27
C ARG A 441 -27.94 -8.35 -27.68
N GLY A 442 -28.69 -9.44 -27.82
CA GLY A 442 -29.21 -9.94 -29.09
C GLY A 442 -28.38 -11.07 -29.72
N SER A 443 -28.57 -11.27 -31.02
CA SER A 443 -28.01 -12.42 -31.74
C SER A 443 -26.52 -12.24 -32.06
N THR A 444 -25.71 -13.22 -31.70
CA THR A 444 -24.26 -13.30 -32.02
C THR A 444 -23.94 -13.49 -33.51
N PHE A 445 -24.96 -13.61 -34.36
CA PHE A 445 -24.81 -13.59 -35.82
C PHE A 445 -24.96 -12.17 -36.40
N ARG A 446 -25.55 -11.24 -35.65
CA ARG A 446 -25.78 -9.84 -36.07
C ARG A 446 -24.96 -8.85 -35.22
N ASN A 447 -24.81 -9.15 -33.93
CA ASN A 447 -24.16 -8.31 -32.94
C ASN A 447 -22.89 -9.03 -32.44
N GLY A 448 -21.74 -8.71 -33.04
CA GLY A 448 -20.46 -9.34 -32.72
C GLY A 448 -20.04 -9.16 -31.26
N ASN A 449 -20.30 -7.99 -30.66
CA ASN A 449 -20.06 -7.72 -29.24
C ASN A 449 -20.85 -8.60 -28.27
N ALA A 450 -21.99 -9.18 -28.69
CA ALA A 450 -22.75 -10.11 -27.84
C ALA A 450 -22.04 -11.47 -27.66
N VAL A 451 -20.97 -11.74 -28.40
CA VAL A 451 -20.25 -13.02 -28.37
C VAL A 451 -19.56 -13.26 -27.02
N MET A 452 -19.11 -12.20 -26.34
CA MET A 452 -18.53 -12.30 -24.99
C MET A 452 -19.44 -13.06 -24.02
N PHE A 453 -20.75 -12.77 -24.04
CA PHE A 453 -21.77 -13.39 -23.18
C PHE A 453 -22.14 -14.81 -23.59
N ARG A 454 -21.90 -15.18 -24.86
CA ARG A 454 -22.11 -16.57 -25.29
C ARG A 454 -20.93 -17.47 -24.97
N ASP A 455 -19.73 -16.89 -25.03
CA ASP A 455 -18.47 -17.53 -24.67
C ASP A 455 -18.40 -17.76 -23.14
N ARG A 456 -18.71 -16.73 -22.35
CA ARG A 456 -18.77 -16.76 -20.88
C ARG A 456 -20.21 -16.62 -20.44
N ARG A 457 -20.84 -17.75 -20.10
CA ARG A 457 -22.29 -17.84 -19.89
C ARG A 457 -22.74 -17.53 -18.47
N SER A 458 -21.82 -17.60 -17.50
CA SER A 458 -22.14 -17.36 -16.11
C SER A 458 -21.70 -15.94 -15.70
N PRO A 459 -22.42 -15.29 -14.77
CA PRO A 459 -21.99 -14.01 -14.21
C PRO A 459 -20.56 -14.06 -13.66
N GLU A 460 -20.18 -15.16 -12.99
CA GLU A 460 -18.86 -15.33 -12.38
C GLU A 460 -17.72 -15.25 -13.42
N ASP A 461 -17.89 -15.92 -14.57
CA ASP A 461 -16.89 -15.89 -15.64
C ASP A 461 -16.79 -14.52 -16.31
N LEU A 462 -17.90 -13.77 -16.38
CA LEU A 462 -17.91 -12.41 -16.92
C LEU A 462 -17.31 -11.41 -15.93
N THR A 463 -17.62 -11.51 -14.64
CA THR A 463 -17.09 -10.63 -13.59
C THR A 463 -15.56 -10.67 -13.56
N THR A 464 -14.96 -11.86 -13.69
CA THR A 464 -13.49 -12.00 -13.69
C THR A 464 -12.81 -11.28 -14.85
N ILE A 465 -13.28 -11.47 -16.09
CA ILE A 465 -12.68 -10.80 -17.24
C ILE A 465 -12.97 -9.28 -17.26
N ILE A 466 -14.19 -8.87 -16.91
CA ILE A 466 -14.58 -7.45 -16.93
C ILE A 466 -13.81 -6.67 -15.88
N SER A 467 -13.74 -7.17 -14.64
CA SER A 467 -12.97 -6.51 -13.58
C SER A 467 -11.49 -6.42 -13.91
N GLN A 468 -10.90 -7.49 -14.47
CA GLN A 468 -9.50 -7.46 -14.83
C GLN A 468 -9.20 -6.50 -15.98
N LEU A 469 -10.01 -6.52 -17.05
CA LEU A 469 -9.75 -5.70 -18.24
C LEU A 469 -10.07 -4.22 -18.05
N PHE A 470 -11.13 -3.89 -17.31
CA PHE A 470 -11.64 -2.52 -17.26
C PHE A 470 -11.45 -1.84 -15.90
N LEU A 471 -11.32 -2.60 -14.82
CA LEU A 471 -11.05 -2.05 -13.48
C LEU A 471 -9.59 -2.26 -13.05
N GLY A 472 -8.84 -3.11 -13.76
CA GLY A 472 -7.48 -3.50 -13.36
C GLY A 472 -7.45 -4.39 -12.11
N VAL A 473 -8.59 -4.93 -11.69
CA VAL A 473 -8.76 -5.71 -10.45
C VAL A 473 -8.95 -7.19 -10.79
N ARG A 474 -8.15 -8.07 -10.19
CA ARG A 474 -8.27 -9.52 -10.40
C ARG A 474 -9.30 -10.14 -9.44
N LEU A 475 -10.58 -9.86 -9.65
CA LEU A 475 -11.66 -10.36 -8.77
C LEU A 475 -11.83 -11.89 -8.78
N GLU A 476 -11.11 -12.64 -9.63
CA GLU A 476 -11.12 -14.10 -9.60
C GLU A 476 -10.77 -14.68 -8.22
N CYS A 477 -9.90 -14.02 -7.46
CA CYS A 477 -9.62 -14.45 -6.09
C CYS A 477 -10.86 -14.35 -5.18
N ALA A 478 -11.69 -13.32 -5.39
CA ALA A 478 -12.93 -13.05 -4.64
C ALA A 478 -13.97 -14.18 -4.81
N LYS A 479 -13.91 -14.94 -5.91
CA LYS A 479 -14.83 -16.04 -6.23
C LYS A 479 -14.93 -17.12 -5.16
N CYS A 480 -13.81 -17.41 -4.48
CA CYS A 480 -13.73 -18.51 -3.51
C CYS A 480 -13.45 -18.05 -2.08
N HIS A 481 -12.94 -16.84 -1.90
CA HIS A 481 -12.64 -16.21 -0.62
C HIS A 481 -12.51 -14.71 -0.87
N HIS A 482 -12.61 -13.87 0.16
CA HIS A 482 -12.37 -12.43 0.00
C HIS A 482 -11.00 -12.11 -0.62
N HIS A 483 -10.92 -11.03 -1.41
CA HIS A 483 -9.72 -10.73 -2.18
C HIS A 483 -8.52 -10.46 -1.26
N PRO A 484 -7.36 -11.10 -1.48
CA PRO A 484 -6.24 -11.04 -0.54
C PRO A 484 -5.47 -9.73 -0.60
N PHE A 485 -5.75 -8.82 -1.54
CA PHE A 485 -5.02 -7.55 -1.72
C PHE A 485 -5.93 -6.35 -2.02
N GLU A 486 -7.25 -6.55 -2.04
CA GLU A 486 -8.23 -5.52 -2.44
C GLU A 486 -9.36 -5.52 -1.41
N ALA A 487 -10.20 -4.48 -1.44
CA ALA A 487 -11.29 -4.33 -0.49
C ALA A 487 -12.48 -5.28 -0.73
N TYR A 488 -12.50 -6.00 -1.85
CA TYR A 488 -13.65 -6.79 -2.29
C TYR A 488 -13.81 -8.11 -1.54
N GLY A 489 -14.98 -8.34 -0.97
CA GLY A 489 -15.38 -9.59 -0.35
C GLY A 489 -15.91 -10.64 -1.31
N GLN A 490 -16.11 -11.86 -0.79
CA GLN A 490 -16.69 -12.95 -1.58
C GLN A 490 -18.18 -12.69 -1.90
N ASP A 491 -18.94 -12.11 -0.98
CA ASP A 491 -20.36 -11.81 -1.19
C ASP A 491 -20.57 -10.63 -2.17
N GLU A 492 -19.54 -9.78 -2.36
CA GLU A 492 -19.55 -8.67 -3.32
C GLU A 492 -19.20 -9.11 -4.76
N PHE A 493 -18.57 -10.28 -4.91
CA PHE A 493 -18.25 -10.90 -6.19
C PHE A 493 -19.48 -11.58 -6.80
#